data_AF-A0A519Y8V4-F1
#
_entry.id   AF-A0A519Y8V4-F1
#
_cell.length_a   1.000
_cell.length_b   1.000
_cell.length_c   1.000
_cell.angle_alpha   90.00
_cell.angle_beta   90.00
_cell.angle_gamma   90.00
#
_symmetry.space_group_name_H-M   'P 1'
#
loop_
_entity.id
_entity.type
_entity.pdbx_description
1 polymer ?
#
loop_
_entity_poly.entity_id
_entity_poly.type
_entity_poly.pdbx_seq_one_letter_code
_entity_poly.pdbx_strand_id
1 'polypeptide(L)'
;MEDIITIPNLSAEEQRVLGSLIEKSRTTPDYYPMTLNSLTAACNQKSSRNPVVEYDEETVTLTLNALKLKGLISTATGGSSRVIKYKHNLGIVFPLVPSELAILCLLLLRGPLTPGEINSNSARLHEFESIEDIVLQLKKLAEEEPAFVKLLPKKAGQKEARYIHLLGEQADTAENESLTTQTIFQPNEALENRVAKLEQELEELKELVNLLMDK
;
A
#
# COMPACT_ATOMS: atom_id res chain seq x y z
N MET A 1 -27.97 -14.16 -20.31
CA MET A 1 -27.89 -13.03 -19.38
C MET A 1 -26.42 -12.83 -19.14
N GLU A 2 -25.85 -11.75 -19.66
CA GLU A 2 -24.48 -11.37 -19.25
C GLU A 2 -24.58 -11.00 -17.78
N ASP A 3 -23.99 -11.83 -16.92
CA ASP A 3 -23.89 -11.52 -15.50
C ASP A 3 -23.08 -10.23 -15.38
N ILE A 4 -23.74 -9.13 -15.01
CA ILE A 4 -23.08 -7.85 -14.77
C ILE A 4 -22.10 -8.06 -13.62
N ILE A 5 -20.81 -8.15 -13.94
CA ILE A 5 -19.76 -8.33 -12.94
C ILE A 5 -19.64 -7.01 -12.17
N THR A 6 -20.19 -7.00 -10.97
CA THR A 6 -20.15 -5.83 -10.09
C THR A 6 -18.80 -5.74 -9.39
N ILE A 7 -18.29 -4.51 -9.24
CA ILE A 7 -17.06 -4.29 -8.49
C ILE A 7 -17.27 -4.66 -7.01
N PRO A 8 -16.34 -5.42 -6.42
CA PRO A 8 -16.44 -5.79 -5.02
C PRO A 8 -16.23 -4.55 -4.14
N ASN A 9 -17.02 -4.45 -3.08
CA ASN A 9 -16.73 -3.57 -1.95
C ASN A 9 -15.85 -4.34 -0.94
N LEU A 10 -14.57 -3.97 -0.83
CA LEU A 10 -13.59 -4.59 0.05
C LEU A 10 -13.30 -3.71 1.27
N SER A 11 -13.20 -4.33 2.44
CA SER A 11 -12.65 -3.73 3.66
C SER A 11 -11.14 -3.45 3.55
N ALA A 12 -10.59 -2.67 4.48
CA ALA A 12 -9.16 -2.32 4.48
C ALA A 12 -8.24 -3.55 4.60
N GLU A 13 -8.64 -4.54 5.39
CA GLU A 13 -7.96 -5.83 5.55
C GLU A 13 -7.99 -6.62 4.24
N GLU A 14 -9.16 -6.71 3.60
CA GLU A 14 -9.34 -7.39 2.31
C GLU A 14 -8.50 -6.76 1.20
N GLN A 15 -8.47 -5.41 1.13
CA GLN A 15 -7.63 -4.67 0.20
C GLN A 15 -6.15 -4.98 0.42
N ARG A 16 -5.69 -4.97 1.68
CA ARG A 16 -4.29 -5.28 2.04
C ARG A 16 -3.90 -6.70 1.67
N VAL A 17 -4.73 -7.68 2.02
CA VAL A 17 -4.45 -9.10 1.76
C VAL A 17 -4.44 -9.37 0.26
N LEU A 18 -5.43 -8.85 -0.48
CA LEU A 18 -5.50 -9.01 -1.93
C LEU A 18 -4.33 -8.33 -2.64
N GLY A 19 -4.01 -7.07 -2.29
CA GLY A 19 -2.87 -6.35 -2.83
C GLY A 19 -1.55 -7.08 -2.56
N SER A 20 -1.38 -7.66 -1.38
CA SER A 20 -0.16 -8.43 -1.03
C SER A 20 -0.02 -9.70 -1.87
N LEU A 21 -1.12 -10.42 -2.11
CA LEU A 21 -1.10 -11.59 -3.01
C LEU A 21 -0.76 -11.20 -4.46
N ILE A 22 -1.32 -10.09 -4.97
CA ILE A 22 -1.02 -9.60 -6.31
C ILE A 22 0.46 -9.23 -6.42
N GLU A 23 0.98 -8.46 -5.46
CA GLU A 23 2.38 -8.04 -5.42
C GLU A 23 3.33 -9.24 -5.43
N LYS A 24 3.10 -10.22 -4.55
CA LYS A 24 3.99 -11.38 -4.41
C LYS A 24 3.87 -12.38 -5.56
N SER A 25 2.75 -12.41 -6.27
CA SER A 25 2.62 -13.20 -7.50
C SER A 25 3.59 -12.77 -8.60
N ARG A 26 4.04 -11.50 -8.59
CA ARG A 26 4.99 -10.94 -9.56
C ARG A 26 6.39 -10.78 -9.01
N THR A 27 6.51 -10.24 -7.80
CA THR A 27 7.82 -9.88 -7.23
C THR A 27 8.58 -11.07 -6.65
N THR A 28 7.88 -12.16 -6.30
CA THR A 28 8.45 -13.36 -5.66
C THR A 28 7.74 -14.64 -6.15
N PRO A 29 7.80 -14.97 -7.46
CA PRO A 29 7.04 -16.08 -8.04
C PRO A 29 7.43 -17.44 -7.45
N ASP A 30 8.69 -17.63 -7.04
CA ASP A 30 9.17 -18.87 -6.43
C ASP A 30 8.48 -19.21 -5.09
N TYR A 31 7.96 -18.18 -4.41
CA TYR A 31 7.25 -18.31 -3.13
C TYR A 31 5.73 -18.23 -3.28
N TYR A 32 5.23 -18.15 -4.52
CA TYR A 32 3.81 -18.08 -4.84
C TYR A 32 3.31 -19.44 -5.37
N PRO A 33 2.13 -19.95 -4.96
CA PRO A 33 1.17 -19.37 -4.01
C PRO A 33 1.69 -19.35 -2.56
N MET A 34 1.20 -18.39 -1.77
CA MET A 34 1.75 -18.05 -0.45
C MET A 34 1.12 -18.86 0.69
N THR A 35 1.88 -19.16 1.74
CA THR A 35 1.33 -19.72 2.98
C THR A 35 0.69 -18.61 3.82
N LEU A 36 -0.07 -18.98 4.86
CA LEU A 36 -0.66 -18.00 5.79
C LEU A 36 0.42 -17.09 6.41
N ASN A 37 1.47 -17.70 6.99
CA ASN A 37 2.56 -16.96 7.65
C ASN A 37 3.27 -15.99 6.68
N SER A 38 3.62 -16.42 5.47
CA SER A 38 4.29 -15.53 4.52
C SER A 38 3.38 -14.39 4.03
N LEU A 39 2.06 -14.64 3.96
CA LEU A 39 1.09 -13.60 3.62
C LEU A 39 0.89 -12.59 4.76
N THR A 40 0.80 -13.04 6.01
CA THR A 40 0.75 -12.16 7.19
C THR A 40 1.98 -11.25 7.23
N ALA A 41 3.17 -11.81 7.03
CA ALA A 41 4.41 -11.03 6.94
C ALA A 41 4.39 -10.02 5.77
N ALA A 42 3.80 -10.38 4.63
CA ALA A 42 3.65 -9.47 3.49
C ALA A 42 2.64 -8.33 3.75
N CYS A 43 1.58 -8.58 4.52
CA CYS A 43 0.60 -7.54 4.89
C CYS A 43 1.22 -6.49 5.82
N ASN A 44 2.11 -6.92 6.72
CA ASN A 44 2.72 -6.11 7.78
C ASN A 44 4.07 -5.48 7.40
N GLN A 45 4.44 -5.48 6.11
CA GLN A 45 5.70 -4.85 5.67
C GLN A 45 5.72 -3.36 6.01
N LYS A 46 6.85 -2.86 6.54
CA LYS A 46 7.03 -1.44 6.87
C LYS A 46 7.26 -0.59 5.62
N SER A 47 7.71 -1.19 4.53
CA SER A 47 7.91 -0.53 3.24
C SER A 47 6.78 -0.90 2.27
N SER A 48 6.51 0.01 1.34
CA SER A 48 5.50 -0.20 0.30
C SER A 48 4.09 -0.48 0.81
N ARG A 49 3.78 -0.01 2.02
CA ARG A 49 2.46 -0.05 2.65
C ARG A 49 2.10 1.33 3.16
N ASN A 50 0.89 1.77 2.87
CA ASN A 50 0.31 2.97 3.45
C ASN A 50 -1.18 2.73 3.69
N PRO A 51 -1.66 2.64 4.94
CA PRO A 51 -0.89 2.75 6.18
C PRO A 51 -0.04 1.50 6.48
N VAL A 52 0.93 1.62 7.37
CA VAL A 52 1.59 0.43 7.98
C VAL A 52 0.61 -0.20 8.97
N VAL A 53 0.51 -1.53 8.96
CA VAL A 53 -0.41 -2.29 9.84
C VAL A 53 0.32 -3.43 10.54
N GLU A 54 -0.32 -4.00 11.56
CA GLU A 54 0.19 -5.15 12.33
C GLU A 54 -0.95 -6.17 12.53
N TYR A 55 -1.34 -6.86 11.46
CA TYR A 55 -2.36 -7.91 11.52
C TYR A 55 -1.81 -9.19 12.13
N ASP A 56 -2.63 -9.87 12.94
CA ASP A 56 -2.36 -11.23 13.39
C ASP A 56 -2.84 -12.28 12.37
N GLU A 57 -2.48 -13.55 12.60
CA GLU A 57 -2.86 -14.64 11.69
C GLU A 57 -4.38 -14.90 11.67
N GLU A 58 -5.09 -14.63 12.77
CA GLU A 58 -6.54 -14.80 12.85
C GLU A 58 -7.25 -13.78 11.94
N THR A 59 -6.86 -12.51 12.00
CA THR A 59 -7.34 -11.44 11.12
C THR A 59 -7.13 -11.79 9.65
N VAL A 60 -5.93 -12.25 9.29
CA VAL A 60 -5.62 -12.65 7.90
C VAL A 60 -6.43 -13.88 7.49
N THR A 61 -6.65 -14.84 8.38
CA THR A 61 -7.45 -16.04 8.11
C THR A 61 -8.92 -15.70 7.85
N LEU A 62 -9.52 -14.86 8.70
CA LEU A 62 -10.90 -14.38 8.52
C LEU A 62 -11.05 -13.61 7.21
N THR A 63 -10.07 -12.76 6.89
CA THR A 63 -10.02 -11.98 5.65
C THR A 63 -9.92 -12.88 4.42
N LEU A 64 -9.07 -13.91 4.45
CA LEU A 64 -8.97 -14.89 3.36
C LEU A 64 -10.28 -15.65 3.13
N ASN A 65 -11.00 -16.00 4.20
CA ASN A 65 -12.31 -16.63 4.09
C ASN A 65 -13.33 -15.69 3.40
N ALA A 66 -13.36 -14.41 3.77
CA ALA A 66 -14.22 -13.41 3.14
C ALA A 66 -13.88 -13.21 1.64
N LEU A 67 -12.60 -13.06 1.31
CA LEU A 67 -12.13 -12.96 -0.09
C LEU A 67 -12.43 -14.22 -0.91
N LYS A 68 -12.38 -15.40 -0.30
CA LYS A 68 -12.74 -16.67 -0.94
C LYS A 68 -14.22 -16.73 -1.29
N LEU A 69 -15.10 -16.25 -0.41
CA LEU A 69 -16.54 -16.13 -0.68
C LEU A 69 -16.82 -15.16 -1.83
N LYS A 70 -16.02 -14.09 -1.97
CA LYS A 70 -16.08 -13.16 -3.11
C LYS A 70 -15.43 -13.70 -4.40
N GLY A 71 -14.85 -14.90 -4.38
CA GLY A 71 -14.17 -15.51 -5.53
C GLY A 71 -12.82 -14.88 -5.90
N LEU A 72 -12.33 -13.91 -5.11
CA LEU A 72 -11.12 -13.13 -5.40
C LEU A 72 -9.82 -13.82 -5.03
N ILE A 73 -9.90 -14.92 -4.28
CA ILE A 73 -8.77 -15.79 -3.99
C ILE A 73 -9.14 -17.27 -4.16
N SER A 74 -8.13 -18.11 -4.33
CA SER A 74 -8.29 -19.56 -4.28
C SER A 74 -7.15 -20.21 -3.52
N THR A 75 -7.40 -21.42 -3.03
CA THR A 75 -6.41 -22.23 -2.34
C THR A 75 -5.73 -23.18 -3.30
N ALA A 76 -4.42 -23.34 -3.16
CA ALA A 76 -3.64 -24.36 -3.84
C ALA A 76 -3.06 -25.32 -2.81
N THR A 77 -3.37 -26.60 -2.96
CA THR A 77 -2.77 -27.68 -2.17
C THR A 77 -2.12 -28.65 -3.15
N GLY A 78 -0.79 -28.74 -3.10
CA GLY A 78 -0.03 -29.68 -3.94
C GLY A 78 0.00 -31.08 -3.32
N GLY A 79 0.07 -32.13 -4.15
CA GLY A 79 -0.16 -33.52 -3.74
C GLY A 79 0.59 -34.01 -2.50
N SER A 80 1.83 -33.55 -2.26
CA SER A 80 2.64 -33.98 -1.10
C SER A 80 2.72 -32.98 0.05
N SER A 81 2.23 -31.74 -0.13
CA SER A 81 2.32 -30.71 0.91
C SER A 81 0.97 -30.50 1.58
N ARG A 82 0.94 -30.74 2.90
CA ARG A 82 -0.25 -30.50 3.74
C ARG A 82 -0.52 -29.02 4.02
N VAL A 83 0.39 -28.13 3.62
CA VAL A 83 0.26 -26.69 3.89
C VAL A 83 -0.62 -26.04 2.83
N ILE A 84 -1.73 -25.44 3.28
CA ILE A 84 -2.62 -24.65 2.41
C ILE A 84 -1.86 -23.41 1.94
N LYS A 85 -1.90 -23.18 0.62
CA LYS A 85 -1.37 -21.97 -0.01
C LYS A 85 -2.49 -21.17 -0.67
N TYR A 86 -2.31 -19.86 -0.80
CA TYR A 86 -3.30 -18.92 -1.29
C TYR A 86 -2.78 -18.19 -2.54
N LYS A 87 -3.67 -18.00 -3.52
CA LYS A 87 -3.45 -17.22 -4.73
C LYS A 87 -4.61 -16.25 -4.98
N HIS A 88 -4.32 -15.08 -5.55
CA HIS A 88 -5.34 -14.15 -6.03
C HIS A 88 -5.95 -14.65 -7.36
N ASN A 89 -7.18 -14.26 -7.60
CA ASN A 89 -7.92 -14.51 -8.83
C ASN A 89 -8.37 -13.20 -9.51
N LEU A 90 -7.94 -12.02 -9.04
CA LEU A 90 -8.49 -10.74 -9.49
C LEU A 90 -8.41 -10.58 -11.01
N GLY A 91 -7.28 -10.93 -11.62
CA GLY A 91 -7.08 -10.88 -13.08
C GLY A 91 -7.77 -11.97 -13.89
N ILE A 92 -8.40 -12.94 -13.21
CA ILE A 92 -9.24 -13.97 -13.84
C ILE A 92 -10.71 -13.58 -13.75
N VAL A 93 -11.13 -13.11 -12.56
CA VAL A 93 -12.50 -12.65 -12.30
C VAL A 93 -12.81 -11.41 -13.14
N PHE A 94 -11.86 -10.48 -13.19
CA PHE A 94 -11.86 -9.36 -14.11
C PHE A 94 -10.71 -9.60 -15.08
N PRO A 95 -10.92 -9.63 -16.41
CA PRO A 95 -9.88 -9.96 -17.39
C PRO A 95 -8.85 -8.82 -17.56
N LEU A 96 -8.20 -8.48 -16.45
CA LEU A 96 -7.24 -7.40 -16.31
C LEU A 96 -5.87 -7.85 -16.83
N VAL A 97 -5.27 -7.02 -17.68
CA VAL A 97 -3.93 -7.28 -18.19
C VAL A 97 -2.86 -7.01 -17.10
N PRO A 98 -1.61 -7.48 -17.28
CA PRO A 98 -0.57 -7.30 -16.27
C PRO A 98 -0.29 -5.85 -15.85
N SER A 99 -0.38 -4.90 -16.79
CA SER A 99 -0.23 -3.46 -16.54
C SER A 99 -1.32 -2.93 -15.60
N GLU A 100 -2.57 -3.29 -15.87
CA GLU A 100 -3.74 -2.92 -15.06
C GLU A 100 -3.66 -3.49 -13.64
N LEU A 101 -3.28 -4.77 -13.52
CA LEU A 101 -3.08 -5.40 -12.21
C LEU A 101 -1.96 -4.73 -11.40
N ALA A 102 -0.88 -4.29 -12.05
CA ALA A 102 0.20 -3.58 -11.38
C ALA A 102 -0.28 -2.24 -10.81
N ILE A 103 -1.07 -1.48 -11.57
CA ILE A 103 -1.68 -0.23 -11.11
C ILE A 103 -2.58 -0.48 -9.90
N LEU A 104 -3.52 -1.43 -10.01
CA LEU A 104 -4.45 -1.73 -8.92
C LEU A 104 -3.74 -2.24 -7.67
N CYS A 105 -2.71 -3.07 -7.84
CA CYS A 105 -1.86 -3.53 -6.74
C CYS A 105 -1.24 -2.36 -5.96
N LEU A 106 -0.71 -1.36 -6.67
CA LEU A 106 -0.10 -0.19 -6.04
C LEU A 106 -1.14 0.67 -5.31
N LEU A 107 -2.29 0.90 -5.94
CA LEU A 107 -3.38 1.67 -5.32
C LEU A 107 -3.96 0.98 -4.08
N LEU A 108 -4.07 -0.36 -4.09
CA LEU A 108 -4.53 -1.16 -2.94
C LEU A 108 -3.55 -1.10 -1.75
N LEU A 109 -2.25 -1.05 -2.04
CA LEU A 109 -1.21 -1.13 -1.01
C LEU A 109 -0.76 0.24 -0.48
N ARG A 110 -0.94 1.29 -1.27
CA ARG A 110 -0.38 2.63 -0.99
C ARG A 110 -1.41 3.76 -0.97
N GLY A 111 -2.68 3.48 -1.32
CA GLY A 111 -3.73 4.48 -1.43
C GLY A 111 -3.63 5.28 -2.74
N PRO A 112 -4.15 6.52 -2.78
CA PRO A 112 -4.17 7.33 -3.99
C PRO A 112 -2.78 7.75 -4.49
N LEU A 113 -2.47 7.52 -5.77
CA LEU A 113 -1.16 7.80 -6.36
C LEU A 113 -1.26 8.66 -7.63
N THR A 114 -0.22 9.46 -7.91
CA THR A 114 -0.06 10.09 -9.22
C THR A 114 0.53 9.11 -10.25
N PRO A 115 0.39 9.37 -11.57
CA PRO A 115 1.05 8.55 -12.60
C PRO A 115 2.58 8.45 -12.43
N GLY A 116 3.24 9.53 -12.01
CA GLY A 116 4.68 9.52 -11.72
C GLY A 116 5.07 8.66 -10.53
N GLU A 117 4.25 8.64 -9.48
CA GLU A 117 4.43 7.76 -8.33
C GLU A 117 4.20 6.29 -8.73
N ILE A 118 3.19 5.99 -9.56
CA ILE A 118 2.95 4.64 -10.09
C ILE A 118 4.19 4.16 -10.86
N ASN A 119 4.71 4.97 -11.79
CA ASN A 119 5.89 4.62 -12.58
C ASN A 119 7.10 4.28 -11.69
N SER A 120 7.34 5.10 -10.66
CA SER A 120 8.48 4.94 -9.76
C SER A 120 8.38 3.68 -8.87
N ASN A 121 7.16 3.19 -8.61
CA ASN A 121 6.91 2.06 -7.71
C ASN A 121 6.56 0.75 -8.45
N SER A 122 6.35 0.77 -9.76
CA SER A 122 5.88 -0.40 -10.52
C SER A 122 6.99 -1.30 -11.05
N ALA A 123 8.26 -0.87 -11.04
CA ALA A 123 9.36 -1.55 -11.75
C ALA A 123 9.46 -3.07 -11.52
N ARG A 124 9.15 -3.56 -10.31
CA ARG A 124 9.17 -5.00 -10.00
C ARG A 124 7.85 -5.74 -10.26
N LEU A 125 6.77 -5.01 -10.54
CA LEU A 125 5.44 -5.53 -10.87
C LEU A 125 5.23 -5.59 -12.38
N HIS A 126 5.51 -4.48 -13.06
CA HIS A 126 5.37 -4.28 -14.49
C HIS A 126 6.22 -3.08 -14.93
N GLU A 127 6.96 -3.26 -16.03
CA GLU A 127 7.75 -2.20 -16.65
C GLU A 127 6.87 -1.48 -17.67
N PHE A 128 6.53 -0.22 -17.38
CA PHE A 128 5.77 0.63 -18.30
C PHE A 128 6.73 1.33 -19.26
N GLU A 129 6.29 1.54 -20.50
CA GLU A 129 7.11 2.21 -21.51
C GLU A 129 7.30 3.71 -21.21
N SER A 130 6.26 4.34 -20.66
CA SER A 130 6.24 5.78 -20.39
C SER A 130 5.18 6.16 -19.35
N ILE A 131 5.26 7.39 -18.82
CA ILE A 131 4.21 7.92 -17.93
C ILE A 131 2.90 8.13 -18.73
N GLU A 132 3.01 8.47 -20.01
CA GLU A 132 1.88 8.62 -20.92
C GLU A 132 1.09 7.32 -21.08
N ASP A 133 1.79 6.17 -21.15
CA ASP A 133 1.17 4.84 -21.19
C ASP A 133 0.39 4.54 -19.89
N ILE A 134 0.97 4.88 -18.74
CA ILE A 134 0.27 4.76 -17.43
C ILE A 134 -1.00 5.61 -17.42
N VAL A 135 -0.94 6.85 -17.92
CA VAL A 135 -2.11 7.74 -18.00
C VAL A 135 -3.19 7.15 -18.92
N LEU A 136 -2.82 6.58 -20.06
CA LEU A 136 -3.76 5.92 -20.96
C LEU A 136 -4.44 4.73 -20.27
N GLN A 137 -3.66 3.90 -19.58
CA GLN A 137 -4.15 2.73 -18.87
C GLN A 137 -5.08 3.11 -17.70
N LEU A 138 -4.77 4.18 -16.98
CA LEU A 138 -5.62 4.73 -15.91
C LEU A 138 -6.93 5.31 -16.45
N LYS A 139 -6.91 5.97 -17.60
CA LYS A 139 -8.14 6.44 -18.27
C LYS A 139 -9.03 5.27 -18.66
N LYS A 140 -8.44 4.24 -19.28
CA LYS A 140 -9.15 3.00 -19.64
C LYS A 140 -9.82 2.37 -18.40
N LEU A 141 -9.07 2.22 -17.30
CA LEU A 141 -9.61 1.70 -16.03
C LEU A 141 -10.67 2.59 -15.37
N ALA A 142 -10.79 3.86 -15.77
CA ALA A 142 -11.79 4.79 -15.24
C ALA A 142 -13.05 4.90 -16.12
N GLU A 143 -12.93 4.62 -17.42
CA GLU A 143 -13.98 4.80 -18.42
C GLU A 143 -14.66 3.49 -18.83
N GLU A 144 -13.95 2.35 -18.79
CA GLU A 144 -14.52 1.04 -19.10
C GLU A 144 -15.34 0.51 -17.93
N GLU A 145 -16.42 -0.22 -18.23
CA GLU A 145 -17.27 -0.84 -17.21
C GLU A 145 -16.85 -2.30 -16.95
N PRO A 146 -16.61 -2.69 -15.69
CA PRO A 146 -16.77 -1.85 -14.51
C PRO A 146 -15.56 -0.93 -14.24
N ALA A 147 -15.79 0.32 -13.83
CA ALA A 147 -14.72 1.29 -13.59
C ALA A 147 -13.91 0.98 -12.32
N PHE A 148 -12.63 0.63 -12.43
CA PHE A 148 -11.79 0.24 -11.30
C PHE A 148 -11.10 1.39 -10.58
N VAL A 149 -10.95 2.53 -11.24
CA VAL A 149 -10.26 3.70 -10.67
C VAL A 149 -11.03 4.98 -10.95
N LYS A 150 -10.73 6.02 -10.16
CA LYS A 150 -11.27 7.36 -10.33
C LYS A 150 -10.16 8.39 -10.20
N LEU A 151 -10.21 9.41 -11.06
CA LEU A 151 -9.38 10.60 -10.94
C LEU A 151 -9.91 11.51 -9.83
N LEU A 152 -9.07 11.86 -8.86
CA LEU A 152 -9.40 12.80 -7.81
C LEU A 152 -9.20 14.24 -8.31
N PRO A 153 -9.97 15.22 -7.78
CA PRO A 153 -9.73 16.62 -8.05
C PRO A 153 -8.33 17.03 -7.58
N LYS A 154 -7.67 17.89 -8.35
CA LYS A 154 -6.34 18.39 -7.99
C LYS A 154 -6.42 19.17 -6.67
N LYS A 155 -5.54 18.83 -5.72
CA LYS A 155 -5.33 19.65 -4.52
C LYS A 155 -4.62 20.95 -4.91
N ALA A 156 -4.92 22.04 -4.23
CA ALA A 156 -4.25 23.32 -4.45
C ALA A 156 -2.73 23.17 -4.30
N GLY A 157 -1.96 23.65 -5.28
CA GLY A 157 -0.49 23.56 -5.29
C GLY A 157 0.09 22.25 -5.86
N GLN A 158 -0.71 21.21 -6.11
CA GLN A 158 -0.22 20.00 -6.80
C GLN A 158 -0.38 20.11 -8.32
N LYS A 159 0.71 19.83 -9.06
CA LYS A 159 0.72 19.86 -10.53
C LYS A 159 -0.04 18.68 -11.13
N GLU A 160 0.04 17.53 -10.49
CA GLU A 160 -0.56 16.27 -10.93
C GLU A 160 -1.76 15.88 -10.08
N ALA A 161 -2.74 15.22 -10.71
CA ALA A 161 -3.89 14.65 -10.01
C ALA A 161 -3.57 13.21 -9.58
N ARG A 162 -4.17 12.77 -8.47
CA ARG A 162 -4.05 11.40 -7.95
C ARG A 162 -5.22 10.55 -8.43
N TYR A 163 -4.96 9.27 -8.64
CA TYR A 163 -5.98 8.27 -8.91
C TYR A 163 -6.23 7.43 -7.66
N ILE A 164 -7.48 7.00 -7.46
CA ILE A 164 -7.89 6.11 -6.38
C ILE A 164 -8.58 4.87 -6.97
N HIS A 165 -8.45 3.70 -6.34
CA HIS A 165 -9.24 2.54 -6.77
C HIS A 165 -10.68 2.60 -6.25
N LEU A 166 -11.57 1.84 -6.89
CA LEU A 166 -12.99 1.75 -6.55
C LEU A 166 -13.38 0.38 -5.94
N LEU A 167 -12.40 -0.47 -5.61
CA LEU A 167 -12.58 -1.78 -4.99
C LEU A 167 -13.02 -1.75 -3.51
N GLY A 168 -13.46 -0.61 -2.98
CA GLY A 168 -13.84 -0.44 -1.58
C GLY A 168 -13.53 0.95 -1.03
N GLU A 169 -13.98 1.21 0.20
CA GLU A 169 -13.67 2.45 0.90
C GLU A 169 -12.18 2.56 1.22
N GLN A 170 -11.66 3.77 1.09
CA GLN A 170 -10.25 4.06 1.29
C GLN A 170 -10.10 4.79 2.62
N ALA A 171 -9.06 4.44 3.38
CA ALA A 171 -8.73 5.20 4.58
C ALA A 171 -8.49 6.67 4.19
N ASP A 172 -9.21 7.59 4.83
CA ASP A 172 -9.19 9.02 4.51
C ASP A 172 -7.74 9.54 4.49
N THR A 173 -7.22 9.74 3.29
CA THR A 173 -5.84 10.23 3.06
C THR A 173 -5.73 11.73 3.31
N ALA A 174 -6.83 12.42 3.60
CA ALA A 174 -6.84 13.84 3.94
C ALA A 174 -6.10 14.13 5.27
N GLU A 175 -6.14 13.21 6.24
CA GLU A 175 -5.54 13.44 7.56
C GLU A 175 -4.07 12.99 7.63
N ASN A 176 -3.70 11.90 6.95
CA ASN A 176 -2.34 11.34 6.99
C ASN A 176 -1.29 12.15 6.22
N GLU A 177 -1.69 12.93 5.21
CA GLU A 177 -0.76 13.81 4.46
C GLU A 177 -0.41 15.10 5.21
N SER A 178 -1.25 15.58 6.14
CA SER A 178 -0.86 16.69 7.02
C SER A 178 0.33 16.29 7.90
N LEU A 179 0.43 15.02 8.29
CA LEU A 179 1.54 14.49 9.08
C LEU A 179 2.81 14.25 8.23
N THR A 180 2.66 13.69 7.02
CA THR A 180 3.83 13.34 6.17
C THR A 180 4.43 14.55 5.44
N THR A 181 3.61 15.53 5.05
CA THR A 181 4.12 16.78 4.44
C THR A 181 4.77 17.70 5.49
N GLN A 182 4.34 17.63 6.75
CA GLN A 182 5.01 18.32 7.86
C GLN A 182 6.38 17.70 8.19
N THR A 183 6.56 16.39 8.02
CA THR A 183 7.85 15.73 8.35
C THR A 183 8.99 15.98 7.36
N ILE A 184 8.70 16.33 6.10
CA ILE A 184 9.75 16.47 5.07
C ILE A 184 10.17 17.94 4.86
N PHE A 185 9.34 18.92 5.27
CA PHE A 185 9.57 20.34 5.02
C PHE A 185 9.17 21.26 6.19
N GLN A 186 9.52 20.90 7.42
CA GLN A 186 9.61 21.90 8.50
C GLN A 186 11.08 22.13 8.86
N PRO A 187 11.63 23.35 8.70
CA PRO A 187 12.72 23.77 9.56
C PRO A 187 12.13 23.75 10.96
N ASN A 188 12.56 22.77 11.74
CA ASN A 188 11.88 22.42 12.97
C ASN A 188 12.41 23.35 14.05
N GLU A 189 12.08 24.65 13.96
CA GLU A 189 12.47 25.69 14.91
C GLU A 189 12.14 25.27 16.35
N ALA A 190 11.06 24.50 16.55
CA ALA A 190 10.73 23.92 17.84
C ALA A 190 11.74 22.87 18.33
N LEU A 191 12.27 22.03 17.43
CA LEU A 191 13.34 21.09 17.72
C LEU A 191 14.69 21.79 17.87
N GLU A 192 15.01 22.79 17.05
CA GLU A 192 16.23 23.60 17.19
C GLU A 192 16.23 24.35 18.52
N ASN A 193 15.11 24.98 18.91
CA ASN A 193 14.95 25.62 20.22
C ASN A 193 15.07 24.63 21.37
N ARG A 194 14.56 23.40 21.20
CA ARG A 194 14.66 22.35 22.22
C ARG A 194 16.09 21.81 22.32
N VAL A 195 16.80 21.67 21.21
CA VAL A 195 18.21 21.27 21.18
C VAL A 195 19.07 22.35 21.83
N ALA A 196 18.90 23.62 21.47
CA ALA A 196 19.64 24.73 22.07
C ALA A 196 19.42 24.82 23.59
N LYS A 197 18.18 24.61 24.05
CA LYS A 197 17.86 24.56 25.48
C LYS A 197 18.54 23.39 26.19
N LEU A 198 18.51 22.20 25.58
CA LEU A 198 19.15 21.01 26.14
C LEU A 198 20.67 21.12 26.17
N GLU A 199 21.28 21.75 25.16
CA GLU A 199 22.72 22.02 25.13
C GLU A 199 23.14 22.98 26.24
N GLN A 200 22.34 24.02 26.51
CA GLN A 200 22.59 24.94 27.62
C GLN A 200 22.46 24.24 28.98
N GLU A 201 21.40 23.46 29.19
CA GLU A 201 21.22 22.67 30.41
C GLU A 201 22.35 21.64 30.61
N LEU A 202 22.88 21.07 29.53
CA LEU A 202 24.01 20.14 29.58
C LEU A 202 25.31 20.85 29.98
N GLU A 203 25.56 22.05 29.46
CA GLU A 203 26.77 22.82 29.79
C GLU A 203 26.76 23.24 31.26
N GLU A 204 25.62 23.74 31.76
CA GLU A 204 25.43 24.07 33.17
C GLU A 204 25.64 22.84 34.08
N LEU A 205 25.14 21.66 33.67
CA LEU A 205 25.33 20.42 34.41
C LEU A 205 26.80 19.95 34.40
N LYS A 206 27.50 20.07 33.26
CA LYS A 206 28.93 19.72 33.16
C LYS A 206 29.79 20.62 34.03
N GLU A 207 29.52 21.92 34.07
CA GLU A 207 30.22 22.85 34.96
C GLU A 207 30.00 22.48 36.43
N LEU A 208 28.76 22.16 36.81
CA LEU A 208 28.41 21.76 38.17
C LEU A 208 29.09 20.43 38.57
N VAL A 209 29.16 19.47 37.64
CA VAL A 209 29.85 18.19 37.86
C VAL A 209 31.35 18.40 37.98
N ASN A 210 31.97 19.22 37.14
CA ASN A 210 33.40 19.54 37.25
C ASN A 210 33.72 20.23 38.58
N LEU A 211 32.87 21.15 39.04
CA LEU A 211 33.01 21.80 40.34
C LEU A 211 32.89 20.83 41.53
N LEU A 212 32.10 19.76 41.38
CA LEU A 212 31.96 18.70 42.37
C LEU A 212 33.11 17.67 42.32
N MET A 213 33.74 17.49 41.16
CA MET A 213 34.88 16.59 40.96
C MET A 213 36.24 17.21 41.33
N ASP A 214 36.33 18.55 41.41
CA ASP A 214 37.51 19.30 41.85
C ASP A 214 37.58 19.53 43.39
N LYS A 215 36.73 18.84 44.17
CA LYS A 215 36.80 18.75 45.64
C LYS A 215 37.17 17.34 46.10
#